data_AF-A0A2S6NK00-F1
#
_entry.id   AF-A0A2S6NK00-F1
#
_cell.length_a   1.000
_cell.length_b   1.000
_cell.length_c   1.000
_cell.angle_alpha   90.00
_cell.angle_beta   90.00
_cell.angle_gamma   90.00
#
_symmetry.space_group_name_H-M   'P 1'
#
loop_
_entity.id
_entity.type
_entity.pdbx_description
1 polymer ?
#
loop_
_entity_poly.entity_id
_entity_poly.type
_entity_poly.pdbx_seq_one_letter_code
_entity_poly.pdbx_strand_id
1 'polypeptide(L)'
;MATISNFALRIPPSLMEDVKALASRDAVSVNQFLVQAAAEKVAALKARDYLAERAARAAPGDLGRILAKAGAPTLVPGDELPEGWPGSQA
;
A
#
# COMPACT_ATOMS: atom_id res chain seq x y z
N MET A 1 8.90 29.60 4.43
CA MET A 1 9.34 28.83 5.62
C MET A 1 8.19 27.94 6.05
N ALA A 2 8.40 26.64 6.25
CA ALA A 2 7.35 25.78 6.79
C ALA A 2 7.06 26.20 8.23
N THR A 3 5.83 26.63 8.51
CA THR A 3 5.37 26.95 9.87
C THR A 3 5.16 25.65 10.64
N ILE A 4 6.01 25.40 11.64
CA ILE A 4 5.85 24.28 12.57
C ILE A 4 4.78 24.68 13.60
N SER A 5 3.59 24.13 13.47
CA SER A 5 2.51 24.30 14.45
C SER A 5 2.61 23.23 15.55
N ASN A 6 2.64 23.64 16.82
CA ASN A 6 2.54 22.70 17.93
C ASN A 6 1.06 22.29 18.12
N PHE A 7 0.79 20.99 18.20
CA PHE A 7 -0.56 20.46 18.37
C PHE A 7 -0.60 19.51 19.58
N ALA A 8 -1.31 19.92 20.63
CA ALA A 8 -1.43 19.13 21.85
C ALA A 8 -2.54 18.06 21.71
N LEU A 9 -2.13 16.79 21.67
CA LEU A 9 -3.03 15.64 21.63
C LEU A 9 -3.18 15.01 23.01
N ARG A 10 -4.38 14.55 23.34
CA ARG A 10 -4.62 13.67 24.50
C ARG A 10 -4.66 12.23 24.02
N ILE A 11 -3.75 11.42 24.52
CA ILE A 11 -3.60 10.01 24.15
C ILE A 11 -3.77 9.18 25.43
N PRO A 12 -4.57 8.10 25.41
CA PRO A 12 -4.68 7.18 26.54
C PRO A 12 -3.30 6.66 27.00
N PRO A 13 -3.05 6.47 28.31
CA PRO A 13 -1.74 6.06 28.81
C PRO A 13 -1.19 4.79 28.17
N SER A 14 -2.02 3.75 28.00
CA SER A 14 -1.62 2.48 27.37
C SER A 14 -1.13 2.68 25.93
N LEU A 15 -1.86 3.48 25.14
CA LEU A 15 -1.44 3.78 23.76
C LEU A 15 -0.16 4.62 23.72
N MET A 16 0.05 5.51 24.69
CA MET A 16 1.29 6.28 24.80
C MET A 16 2.49 5.38 25.13
N GLU A 17 2.31 4.32 25.91
CA GLU A 17 3.36 3.32 26.16
C GLU A 17 3.77 2.59 24.89
N ASP A 18 2.79 2.11 24.11
CA ASP A 18 3.05 1.45 22.82
C ASP A 18 3.76 2.38 21.83
N VAL A 19 3.30 3.63 21.72
CA VAL A 19 3.92 4.64 20.85
C VAL A 19 5.36 4.90 21.24
N LYS A 20 5.68 5.00 22.54
CA LYS A 20 7.05 5.19 23.02
C LYS A 20 7.92 3.99 22.69
N ALA A 21 7.42 2.77 22.89
CA ALA A 21 8.16 1.55 22.58
C ALA A 21 8.49 1.46 21.07
N LEU A 22 7.52 1.75 20.21
CA LEU A 22 7.70 1.75 18.75
C LEU A 22 8.66 2.86 18.30
N ALA A 23 8.49 4.08 18.80
CA ALA A 23 9.40 5.19 18.48
C ALA A 23 10.85 4.89 18.91
N SER A 24 11.03 4.22 20.05
CA SER A 24 12.35 3.80 20.54
C SER A 24 12.98 2.73 19.67
N ARG A 25 12.19 1.75 19.21
CA ARG A 25 12.64 0.71 18.27
C ARG A 25 13.11 1.31 16.95
N ASP A 26 12.41 2.35 16.48
CA ASP A 26 12.70 3.01 15.22
C ASP A 26 13.72 4.17 15.38
N ALA A 27 14.30 4.34 16.58
CA ALA A 27 15.30 5.36 16.93
C ALA A 27 14.88 6.81 16.61
N VAL A 28 13.59 7.13 16.80
CA VAL A 28 13.00 8.45 16.53
C VAL A 28 12.31 9.01 17.76
N SER A 29 12.09 10.33 17.79
CA SER A 29 11.26 10.93 18.83
C SER A 29 9.79 10.54 18.65
N VAL A 30 9.02 10.54 19.76
CA VAL A 30 7.56 10.30 19.72
C VAL A 30 6.85 11.24 18.74
N ASN A 31 7.26 12.51 18.67
CA ASN A 31 6.66 13.47 17.74
C ASN A 31 6.94 13.10 16.28
N GLN A 32 8.17 12.71 15.95
CA GLN A 32 8.52 12.26 14.60
C GLN A 32 7.77 10.98 14.23
N PHE A 33 7.68 10.03 15.16
CA PHE A 33 6.91 8.80 14.97
C PHE A 33 5.44 9.11 14.66
N LEU A 34 4.80 9.98 15.45
CA LEU A 34 3.40 10.36 15.23
C LEU A 34 3.18 11.10 13.91
N VAL A 35 4.11 11.98 13.52
CA VAL A 35 4.05 12.67 12.22
C VAL A 35 4.18 11.68 11.07
N GLN A 36 5.11 10.73 11.16
CA GLN A 36 5.28 9.68 10.15
C GLN A 36 4.03 8.80 10.07
N ALA A 37 3.52 8.31 11.20
CA ALA A 37 2.31 7.49 11.25
C ALA A 37 1.09 8.23 10.66
N ALA A 38 0.96 9.54 10.91
CA ALA A 38 -0.07 10.36 10.30
C ALA A 38 0.12 10.49 8.78
N ALA A 39 1.35 10.71 8.31
CA ALA A 39 1.66 10.77 6.89
C ALA A 39 1.35 9.44 6.18
N GLU A 40 1.73 8.31 6.78
CA GLU A 40 1.43 6.97 6.30
C GLU A 40 -0.07 6.71 6.23
N LYS A 41 -0.83 7.07 7.29
CA LYS A 41 -2.28 6.91 7.29
C LYS A 41 -2.95 7.73 6.19
N VAL A 42 -2.52 8.98 6.01
CA VAL A 42 -3.01 9.85 4.93
C VAL A 42 -2.69 9.26 3.56
N ALA A 43 -1.46 8.78 3.35
CA ALA A 43 -1.05 8.15 2.10
C ALA A 43 -1.89 6.90 1.80
N ALA A 44 -2.11 6.03 2.79
CA ALA A 44 -2.92 4.83 2.65
C ALA A 44 -4.38 5.14 2.28
N LEU A 45 -4.99 6.13 2.93
CA LEU A 45 -6.36 6.55 2.60
C LEU A 45 -6.47 7.13 1.20
N LYS A 46 -5.54 8.01 0.82
CA LYS A 46 -5.49 8.58 -0.54
C LYS A 46 -5.26 7.51 -1.61
N ALA A 47 -4.37 6.57 -1.36
CA ALA A 47 -4.10 5.47 -2.30
C ALA A 47 -5.34 4.59 -2.50
N ARG A 48 -6.05 4.26 -1.42
CA ARG A 48 -7.32 3.53 -1.48
C ARG A 48 -8.34 4.25 -2.36
N ASP A 49 -8.55 5.54 -2.10
CA ASP A 49 -9.56 6.32 -2.82
C ASP A 49 -9.18 6.46 -4.31
N TYR A 50 -7.90 6.72 -4.61
CA TYR A 50 -7.38 6.75 -5.98
C TYR A 50 -7.61 5.43 -6.73
N LEU A 51 -7.32 4.29 -6.08
CA LEU A 51 -7.53 2.97 -6.69
C LEU A 51 -9.01 2.70 -6.95
N ALA A 52 -9.90 3.10 -6.04
CA ALA A 52 -11.34 2.97 -6.21
C ALA A 52 -11.85 3.80 -7.40
N GLU A 53 -11.43 5.07 -7.50
CA GLU A 53 -11.76 5.93 -8.64
C GLU A 53 -11.19 5.39 -9.96
N ARG A 54 -9.97 4.86 -9.94
CA ARG A 54 -9.33 4.28 -11.12
C ARG A 54 -10.01 3.00 -11.57
N ALA A 55 -10.50 2.19 -10.64
CA ALA A 55 -11.28 0.99 -10.91
C ALA A 55 -12.66 1.33 -11.50
N ALA A 56 -13.32 2.39 -11.00
CA ALA A 56 -14.59 2.85 -11.55
C ALA A 56 -14.51 3.29 -13.02
N ARG A 57 -13.32 3.72 -13.49
CA ARG A 57 -13.05 4.05 -14.90
C ARG A 57 -12.61 2.86 -15.75
N ALA A 58 -12.47 1.66 -15.17
CA ALA A 58 -12.01 0.50 -15.92
C ALA A 58 -13.15 -0.06 -16.79
N ALA A 59 -12.86 -0.28 -18.08
CA ALA A 59 -13.77 -1.01 -18.95
C ALA A 59 -13.45 -2.52 -18.87
N PRO A 60 -14.46 -3.39 -18.64
CA PRO A 60 -14.28 -4.83 -18.71
C PRO A 60 -13.65 -5.25 -20.04
N GLY A 61 -12.67 -6.17 -20.00
CA GLY A 61 -11.98 -6.67 -21.19
C GLY A 61 -10.76 -5.85 -21.66
N ASP A 62 -10.57 -4.61 -21.19
CA ASP A 62 -9.41 -3.80 -21.57
C ASP A 62 -8.08 -4.45 -21.20
N LEU A 63 -8.00 -5.07 -20.02
CA LEU A 63 -6.81 -5.79 -19.59
C LEU A 63 -6.49 -6.93 -20.55
N GLY A 64 -7.47 -7.77 -20.89
CA GLY A 64 -7.28 -8.88 -21.82
C GLY A 64 -6.84 -8.40 -23.21
N ARG A 65 -7.45 -7.32 -23.70
CA ARG A 65 -7.07 -6.70 -24.99
C ARG A 65 -5.64 -6.14 -24.98
N ILE A 66 -5.19 -5.59 -23.86
CA ILE A 66 -3.80 -5.12 -23.70
C ILE A 66 -2.86 -6.32 -23.64
N LEU A 67 -3.17 -7.34 -22.84
CA LEU A 67 -2.35 -8.54 -22.70
C LEU A 67 -2.22 -9.31 -24.03
N ALA A 68 -3.27 -9.37 -24.84
CA ALA A 68 -3.23 -9.99 -26.16
C ALA A 68 -2.19 -9.35 -27.09
N LYS A 69 -1.80 -8.08 -26.88
CA LYS A 69 -0.75 -7.41 -27.66
C LYS A 69 0.65 -7.92 -27.34
N ALA A 70 0.86 -8.57 -26.19
CA ALA A 70 2.14 -9.17 -25.84
C ALA A 70 2.49 -10.37 -26.73
N GLY A 71 1.51 -10.91 -27.47
CA GLY A 71 1.68 -12.07 -28.34
C GLY A 71 1.80 -13.37 -27.55
N ALA A 72 2.17 -14.46 -28.25
CA ALA A 72 2.50 -15.73 -27.61
C ALA A 72 3.97 -15.70 -27.20
N PRO A 73 4.30 -15.73 -25.89
CA PRO A 73 5.68 -15.76 -25.46
C PRO A 73 6.33 -17.08 -25.89
N THR A 74 7.62 -17.04 -26.20
CA THR A 74 8.45 -18.26 -26.18
C THR A 74 8.49 -18.76 -24.75
N LEU A 75 8.05 -20.00 -24.51
CA LEU A 75 8.05 -20.61 -23.18
C LEU A 75 9.48 -20.55 -22.61
N VAL A 76 9.64 -19.87 -21.48
CA VAL A 76 10.92 -19.79 -20.76
C VAL A 76 10.97 -20.98 -19.80
N PRO A 77 11.97 -21.88 -19.91
CA PRO A 77 12.12 -22.98 -18.95
C PRO A 77 12.25 -22.44 -17.53
N GLY A 78 11.48 -22.97 -16.59
CA GLY A 78 11.37 -22.49 -15.20
C GLY A 78 10.23 -21.49 -14.96
N ASP A 79 9.55 -21.02 -16.02
CA ASP A 79 8.34 -20.16 -15.95
C ASP A 79 7.05 -20.98 -16.15
N GLU A 80 7.12 -22.29 -15.88
CA GLU A 80 5.96 -23.18 -15.98
C GLU A 80 4.99 -22.96 -14.82
N LEU A 81 3.70 -23.12 -15.09
CA LEU A 81 2.68 -23.12 -14.05
C LEU A 81 2.92 -24.28 -13.07
N PRO A 82 2.75 -24.07 -11.75
CA PRO A 82 2.87 -25.15 -10.77
C PRO A 82 1.88 -26.29 -11.04
N GLU A 83 2.27 -27.51 -10.67
CA GLU A 83 1.40 -28.67 -10.74
C GLU A 83 0.12 -28.42 -9.91
N GLY A 84 -1.06 -28.59 -10.53
CA GLY A 84 -2.36 -28.33 -9.89
C GLY A 84 -2.86 -26.88 -9.97
N TRP A 85 -2.26 -26.02 -10.81
CA TRP A 85 -2.76 -24.65 -11.01
C TRP A 85 -4.21 -24.63 -11.54
N PRO A 86 -5.17 -23.96 -10.86
CA PRO A 86 -6.59 -24.02 -11.21
C PRO A 86 -6.97 -23.30 -12.52
N GLY A 87 -6.03 -22.60 -13.15
CA GLY A 87 -6.24 -21.81 -14.36
C GLY A 87 -6.01 -22.52 -15.69
N SER A 88 -5.75 -23.83 -15.72
CA SER A 88 -5.40 -24.57 -16.95
C SER A 88 -6.59 -25.18 -17.71
N GLN A 89 -7.85 -24.95 -17.29
CA GLN A 89 -9.06 -25.52 -17.92
C GLN A 89 -9.83 -24.55 -18.84
N ALA A 90 -9.17 -23.59 -19.48
CA ALA A 90 -9.80 -22.73 -20.49
C ALA A 90 -9.34 -23.10 -21.90
#